data_AF-A0A939A954-F1
#
_entry.id   AF-A0A939A954-F1
#
_cell.length_a   1.000
_cell.length_b   1.000
_cell.length_c   1.000
_cell.angle_alpha   90.00
_cell.angle_beta   90.00
_cell.angle_gamma   90.00
#
_symmetry.space_group_name_H-M   'P 1'
#
loop_
_entity.id
_entity.type
_entity.pdbx_description
1 polymer ?
#
loop_
_entity_poly.entity_id
_entity_poly.type
_entity_poly.pdbx_seq_one_letter_code
_entity_poly.pdbx_strand_id
1 'polypeptide(L)'
;MNLFLYLDKNSWLHRLDPRTKIIGVILLSCLCLCFNHPLYMAAITLGVVLIAILSRSLRNLWLLRIIFLLLFLFSSFMWPLFAKGPTSLLSWGFIQVSRESLLYGFAMGLRLSTFVAIGLIFLSTTRNEEFTNGLIRSGIPYPVAFALSTALRLVPTFAGAGATIVQAQISRGLDLESGSIFSRFRKFTPQAIPLFIYAIRHTHLLAMALESKGFSP
;
A
#
# COMPACT_ATOMS: atom_id res chain seq x y z
N MET A 1 -17.10 -5.47 1.16
CA MET A 1 -15.88 -4.81 1.69
C MET A 1 -15.42 -3.86 0.59
N ASN A 2 -15.43 -2.54 0.81
CA ASN A 2 -14.93 -1.62 -0.21
C ASN A 2 -13.46 -1.96 -0.48
N LEU A 3 -13.16 -2.43 -1.68
CA LEU A 3 -11.79 -2.81 -2.09
C LEU A 3 -10.84 -1.61 -2.10
N PHE A 4 -11.38 -0.39 -1.95
CA PHE A 4 -10.66 0.85 -2.07
C PHE A 4 -10.65 1.62 -0.74
N LEU A 5 -9.46 2.02 -0.33
CA LEU A 5 -9.20 2.91 0.82
C LEU A 5 -9.41 4.39 0.47
N TYR A 6 -9.74 4.73 -0.77
CA TYR A 6 -9.98 6.11 -1.19
C TYR A 6 -11.20 6.70 -0.46
N LEU A 7 -11.04 7.90 0.09
CA LEU A 7 -12.11 8.64 0.73
C LEU A 7 -12.49 9.80 -0.19
N ASP A 8 -13.69 9.78 -0.77
CA ASP A 8 -14.14 10.91 -1.60
C ASP A 8 -14.53 12.09 -0.71
N LYS A 9 -13.56 12.94 -0.38
CA LYS A 9 -13.75 14.14 0.43
C LYS A 9 -13.25 15.36 -0.34
N ASN A 10 -14.05 16.42 -0.35
CA ASN A 10 -13.67 17.73 -0.89
C ASN A 10 -12.66 18.44 0.03
N SER A 11 -11.40 17.98 0.08
CA SER A 11 -10.28 18.69 0.73
C SER A 11 -9.34 19.30 -0.31
N TRP A 12 -8.58 20.32 0.08
CA TRP A 12 -7.56 20.97 -0.74
C TRP A 12 -6.56 19.96 -1.33
N LEU A 13 -6.16 18.96 -0.54
CA LEU A 13 -5.26 17.89 -1.01
C LEU A 13 -5.90 17.01 -2.08
N HIS A 14 -7.24 16.88 -2.12
CA HIS A 14 -7.90 16.10 -3.16
C HIS A 14 -7.92 16.83 -4.50
N ARG A 15 -7.97 18.17 -4.48
CA ARG A 15 -8.00 19.03 -5.68
C ARG A 15 -6.63 19.27 -6.32
N LEU A 16 -5.54 18.92 -5.65
CA LEU A 16 -4.19 19.07 -6.17
C LEU A 16 -3.92 18.14 -7.36
N ASP A 17 -3.07 18.59 -8.28
CA ASP A 17 -2.63 17.78 -9.41
C ASP A 17 -1.94 16.48 -8.94
N PRO A 18 -2.23 15.32 -9.56
CA PRO A 18 -1.65 14.04 -9.17
C PRO A 18 -0.11 14.02 -9.25
N ARG A 19 0.49 14.76 -10.19
CA ARG A 19 1.96 14.93 -10.28
C ARG A 19 2.54 15.49 -8.98
N THR A 20 1.95 16.57 -8.46
CA THR A 20 2.42 17.23 -7.24
C THR A 20 2.29 16.33 -6.03
N LYS A 21 1.23 15.50 -5.97
CA LYS A 21 1.08 14.48 -4.91
C LYS A 21 2.19 13.43 -4.98
N ILE A 22 2.48 12.90 -6.17
CA ILE A 22 3.54 11.89 -6.38
C ILE A 22 4.90 12.47 -5.98
N ILE A 23 5.23 13.66 -6.46
CA ILE A 23 6.49 14.35 -6.12
C ILE A 23 6.56 14.62 -4.61
N GLY A 24 5.46 15.07 -4.00
CA GLY A 24 5.38 15.33 -2.56
C GLY A 24 5.62 14.07 -1.73
N VAL A 25 5.06 12.93 -2.14
CA VAL A 25 5.32 11.62 -1.50
C VAL A 25 6.80 11.26 -1.60
N ILE A 26 7.38 11.33 -2.80
CA ILE A 26 8.79 10.99 -3.03
C ILE A 26 9.71 11.91 -2.19
N LEU A 27 9.43 13.21 -2.17
CA LEU A 27 10.23 14.18 -1.45
C LEU A 27 10.14 13.98 0.06
N LEU A 28 8.93 13.77 0.61
CA LEU A 28 8.74 13.45 2.04
C LEU A 28 9.41 12.13 2.43
N SER A 29 9.30 11.10 1.57
CA SER A 29 9.98 9.81 1.77
C SER A 29 11.49 9.95 1.74
N CYS A 30 12.06 10.72 0.82
CA CYS A 30 13.49 10.99 0.76
C CYS A 30 13.97 11.76 2.00
N LEU A 31 13.19 12.76 2.42
CA LEU A 31 13.46 13.54 3.62
C LEU A 31 13.46 12.67 4.88
N CYS A 32 12.57 11.67 4.97
CA CYS A 32 12.58 10.65 6.02
C CYS A 32 13.85 9.77 6.03
N LEU A 33 14.58 9.65 4.93
CA LEU A 33 15.82 8.86 4.86
C LEU A 33 17.07 9.68 5.21
N CYS A 34 17.07 10.98 4.92
CA CYS A 34 18.24 11.84 5.16
C CYS A 34 18.54 12.07 6.65
N PHE A 35 17.53 12.05 7.52
CA PHE A 35 17.72 12.37 8.94
C PHE A 35 17.69 11.10 9.80
N ASN A 36 18.66 10.94 10.71
CA ASN A 36 18.68 9.83 11.68
C ASN A 36 18.34 10.27 13.12
N HIS A 37 18.37 11.57 13.38
CA HIS A 37 18.21 12.07 14.74
C HIS A 37 16.71 12.18 15.14
N PRO A 38 16.33 11.67 16.32
CA PRO A 38 14.92 11.49 16.70
C PRO A 38 14.08 12.78 16.65
N LEU A 39 14.70 13.92 16.96
CA LEU A 39 14.01 15.21 17.00
C LEU A 39 13.56 15.67 15.60
N TYR A 40 14.39 15.46 14.57
CA TYR A 40 14.00 15.77 13.19
C TYR A 40 12.93 14.79 12.69
N MET A 41 13.04 13.51 13.06
CA MET A 41 11.99 12.53 12.76
C MET A 41 10.65 12.95 13.37
N ALA A 42 10.63 13.36 14.64
CA ALA A 42 9.41 13.84 15.29
C ALA A 42 8.83 15.10 14.62
N ALA A 43 9.67 16.03 14.15
CA ALA A 43 9.19 17.19 13.39
C ALA A 43 8.55 16.78 12.05
N ILE A 44 9.15 15.83 11.33
CA ILE A 44 8.63 15.30 10.07
C ILE A 44 7.31 14.55 10.29
N THR A 45 7.24 13.71 11.32
CA THR A 45 6.02 12.96 11.66
C THR A 45 4.87 13.93 11.97
N LEU A 46 5.13 14.98 12.74
CA LEU A 46 4.15 16.03 13.04
C LEU A 46 3.69 16.76 11.77
N GLY A 47 4.61 17.09 10.87
CA GLY A 47 4.27 17.66 9.56
C GLY A 47 3.34 16.77 8.74
N VAL A 48 3.63 15.45 8.69
CA VAL A 48 2.78 14.47 7.99
C VAL A 48 1.41 14.34 8.65
N VAL A 49 1.33 14.36 9.98
CA VAL A 49 0.06 14.34 10.71
C VAL A 49 -0.75 15.61 10.43
N LEU A 50 -0.13 16.79 10.39
CA LEU A 50 -0.80 18.03 10.00
C LEU A 50 -1.38 17.95 8.59
N ILE A 51 -0.60 17.46 7.61
CA ILE A 51 -1.09 17.21 6.25
C ILE A 51 -2.26 16.22 6.24
N ALA A 52 -2.23 15.19 7.09
CA ALA A 52 -3.32 14.24 7.23
C ALA A 52 -4.61 14.86 7.80
N ILE A 53 -4.48 15.81 8.73
CA ILE A 53 -5.59 16.58 9.29
C ILE A 53 -6.20 17.47 8.21
N LEU A 54 -5.36 18.24 7.51
CA LEU A 54 -5.80 19.14 6.43
C LEU A 54 -6.46 18.37 5.28
N SER A 55 -5.94 17.19 4.94
CA SER A 55 -6.51 16.30 3.92
C SER A 55 -7.80 15.59 4.33
N ARG A 56 -8.23 15.72 5.60
CA ARG A 56 -9.36 14.98 6.20
C ARG A 56 -9.22 13.45 6.07
N SER A 57 -7.99 12.96 5.90
CA SER A 57 -7.62 11.53 5.80
C SER A 57 -7.49 10.84 7.16
N LEU A 58 -7.71 11.58 8.27
CA LEU A 58 -7.55 11.09 9.64
C LEU A 58 -8.33 9.82 9.96
N ARG A 59 -9.49 9.61 9.32
CA ARG A 59 -10.32 8.41 9.53
C ARG A 59 -9.57 7.12 9.16
N ASN A 60 -8.82 7.12 8.06
CA ASN A 60 -8.05 5.96 7.64
C ASN A 60 -6.81 5.75 8.51
N LEU A 61 -6.14 6.82 8.94
CA LEU A 61 -5.04 6.73 9.91
C LEU A 61 -5.51 6.14 11.24
N TRP A 62 -6.71 6.51 11.68
CA TRP A 62 -7.29 6.01 12.91
C TRP A 62 -7.69 4.52 12.80
N LEU A 63 -8.25 4.11 11.67
CA LEU A 63 -8.55 2.70 11.37
C LEU A 63 -7.30 1.81 11.43
N LEU A 64 -6.15 2.32 10.98
CA LEU A 64 -4.88 1.57 10.95
C LEU A 64 -3.97 1.88 12.14
N ARG A 65 -4.47 2.59 13.17
CA ARG A 65 -3.69 2.96 14.36
C ARG A 65 -2.98 1.78 15.01
N ILE A 66 -3.64 0.62 15.04
CA ILE A 66 -3.07 -0.61 15.61
C ILE A 66 -1.83 -1.04 14.84
N ILE A 67 -1.86 -0.96 13.50
CA ILE A 67 -0.71 -1.31 12.66
C ILE A 67 0.43 -0.31 12.87
N PHE A 68 0.12 1.00 12.95
CA PHE A 68 1.13 2.02 13.26
C PHE A 68 1.79 1.78 14.61
N LEU A 69 1.00 1.50 15.65
CA LEU A 69 1.47 1.24 17.00
C LEU A 69 2.31 -0.04 17.03
N LEU A 70 1.87 -1.10 16.36
CA LEU A 70 2.62 -2.35 16.25
C LEU A 70 3.97 -2.16 15.56
N LEU A 71 4.01 -1.48 14.42
CA LEU A 71 5.26 -1.20 13.69
C LEU A 71 6.22 -0.34 14.52
N PHE A 72 5.68 0.68 15.19
CA PHE A 72 6.45 1.55 16.06
C PHE A 72 7.06 0.79 17.23
N LEU A 73 6.26 0.01 17.97
CA LEU A 73 6.73 -0.79 19.10
C LEU A 73 7.72 -1.87 18.66
N PHE A 74 7.42 -2.59 17.58
CA PHE A 74 8.28 -3.63 17.05
C PHE A 74 9.65 -3.07 16.67
N SER A 75 9.67 -1.95 15.92
CA SER A 75 10.91 -1.29 15.54
C SER A 75 11.65 -0.73 16.77
N SER A 76 10.95 -0.05 17.66
CA SER A 76 11.57 0.55 18.84
C SER A 76 12.13 -0.48 19.80
N PHE A 77 11.63 -1.72 19.78
CA PHE A 77 12.14 -2.82 20.61
C PHE A 77 13.24 -3.63 19.91
N MET A 78 13.14 -3.85 18.60
CA MET A 78 14.11 -4.64 17.85
C MET A 78 15.45 -3.90 17.66
N TRP A 79 15.43 -2.62 17.28
CA TRP A 79 16.66 -1.89 16.95
C TRP A 79 17.65 -1.74 18.11
N PRO A 80 17.22 -1.45 19.36
CA PRO A 80 18.14 -1.38 20.50
C PRO A 80 18.83 -2.70 20.85
N LEU A 81 18.29 -3.85 20.42
CA LEU A 81 18.88 -5.17 20.67
C LEU A 81 20.10 -5.44 19.76
N PHE A 82 20.14 -4.81 18.58
CA PHE A 82 21.22 -5.01 17.60
C PHE A 82 22.21 -3.84 17.53
N ALA A 83 21.78 -2.62 17.87
CA ALA A 83 22.63 -1.44 17.83
C ALA A 83 23.43 -1.28 19.13
N LYS A 84 24.76 -1.23 19.01
CA LYS A 84 25.70 -1.02 20.13
C LYS A 84 26.10 0.45 20.19
N GLY A 85 26.05 1.05 21.39
CA GLY A 85 26.45 2.43 21.64
C GLY A 85 27.57 2.53 22.68
N PRO A 86 28.23 3.69 22.77
CA PRO A 86 29.30 3.93 23.75
C PRO A 86 28.79 4.05 25.19
N THR A 87 27.53 4.46 25.42
CA THR A 87 26.95 4.56 26.78
C THR A 87 25.97 3.41 27.07
N SER A 88 26.50 2.30 27.57
CA SER A 88 25.67 1.16 27.99
C SER A 88 24.93 1.48 29.29
N LEU A 89 23.58 1.44 29.25
CA LEU A 89 22.72 1.61 30.44
C LEU A 89 22.41 0.27 31.09
N LEU A 90 22.26 -0.78 30.28
CA LEU A 90 21.96 -2.13 30.75
C LEU A 90 22.72 -3.12 29.86
N SER A 91 23.68 -3.82 30.44
CA SER A 91 24.37 -4.94 29.80
C SER A 91 23.87 -6.24 30.41
N TRP A 92 23.11 -7.03 29.65
CA TRP A 92 22.71 -8.37 30.07
C TRP A 92 23.10 -9.37 28.98
N GLY A 93 24.23 -10.05 29.18
CA GLY A 93 24.79 -11.00 28.21
C GLY A 93 25.17 -10.37 26.86
N PHE A 94 24.72 -10.98 25.75
CA PHE A 94 24.96 -10.51 24.38
C PHE A 94 24.17 -9.24 24.01
N ILE A 95 23.24 -8.80 24.87
CA ILE A 95 22.37 -7.66 24.64
C ILE A 95 22.89 -6.48 25.48
N GLN A 96 23.39 -5.45 24.80
CA GLN A 96 23.80 -4.19 25.43
C GLN A 96 22.86 -3.07 24.97
N VAL A 97 21.94 -2.69 25.85
CA VAL A 97 21.05 -1.57 25.60
C VAL A 97 21.77 -0.28 25.98
N SER A 98 21.96 0.60 24.99
CA SER A 98 22.66 1.87 25.13
C SER A 98 21.67 3.02 24.95
N ARG A 99 22.00 4.21 25.47
CA ARG A 99 21.10 5.38 25.34
C ARG A 99 20.89 5.76 23.88
N GLU A 100 21.97 5.67 23.11
CA GLU A 100 21.97 5.95 21.68
C GLU A 100 21.16 4.92 20.91
N SER A 101 21.20 3.65 21.32
CA SER A 101 20.47 2.58 20.63
C SER A 101 18.96 2.66 20.89
N LEU A 102 18.53 3.09 22.08
CA LEU A 102 17.14 3.45 22.37
C LEU A 102 16.65 4.65 21.55
N LEU A 103 17.43 5.73 21.50
CA LEU A 103 17.09 6.91 20.70
C LEU A 103 17.00 6.56 19.21
N TYR A 104 17.93 5.75 18.71
CA TYR A 104 17.92 5.27 17.34
C TYR A 104 16.71 4.37 17.05
N GLY A 105 16.36 3.45 17.95
CA GLY A 105 15.17 2.61 17.83
C GLY A 105 13.88 3.42 17.79
N PHE A 106 13.77 4.45 18.63
CA PHE A 106 12.65 5.39 18.62
C PHE A 106 12.57 6.17 17.30
N ALA A 107 13.69 6.70 16.81
CA ALA A 107 13.76 7.40 15.53
C ALA A 107 13.37 6.49 14.36
N MET A 108 13.79 5.22 14.39
CA MET A 108 13.49 4.25 13.33
C MET A 108 12.02 3.79 13.38
N GLY A 109 11.45 3.65 14.58
CA GLY A 109 10.02 3.41 14.75
C GLY A 109 9.18 4.56 14.19
N LEU A 110 9.57 5.81 14.48
CA LEU A 110 8.93 7.00 13.90
C LEU A 110 9.09 7.05 12.37
N ARG A 111 10.25 6.69 11.84
CA ARG A 111 10.49 6.64 10.39
C ARG A 111 9.52 5.67 9.72
N LEU A 112 9.43 4.43 10.21
CA LEU A 112 8.55 3.42 9.63
C LEU A 112 7.08 3.82 9.70
N SER A 113 6.63 4.34 10.85
CA SER A 113 5.25 4.81 10.98
C SER A 113 4.95 5.98 10.04
N THR A 114 5.90 6.89 9.85
CA THR A 114 5.76 8.03 8.92
C THR A 114 5.70 7.58 7.46
N PHE A 115 6.53 6.61 7.06
CA PHE A 115 6.49 6.05 5.70
C PHE A 115 5.11 5.46 5.39
N VAL A 116 4.57 4.65 6.30
CA VAL A 116 3.23 4.07 6.14
C VAL A 116 2.17 5.17 6.13
N ALA A 117 2.33 6.23 6.94
CA ALA A 117 1.38 7.34 6.99
C ALA A 117 1.37 8.14 5.69
N ILE A 118 2.53 8.46 5.12
CA ILE A 118 2.66 9.12 3.81
C ILE A 118 1.95 8.29 2.73
N GLY A 119 2.24 6.99 2.67
CA GLY A 119 1.61 6.07 1.71
C GLY A 119 0.09 5.99 1.88
N LEU A 120 -0.39 5.96 3.13
CA LEU A 120 -1.81 5.93 3.41
C LEU A 120 -2.53 7.22 3.00
N ILE A 121 -1.94 8.38 3.30
CA ILE A 121 -2.49 9.68 2.88
C ILE A 121 -2.59 9.72 1.36
N PHE A 122 -1.55 9.25 0.66
CA PHE A 122 -1.56 9.18 -0.80
C PHE A 122 -2.69 8.28 -1.33
N LEU A 123 -2.82 7.06 -0.80
CA LEU A 123 -3.87 6.11 -1.19
C LEU A 123 -5.28 6.62 -0.86
N SER A 124 -5.42 7.38 0.23
CA SER A 124 -6.71 7.90 0.67
C SER A 124 -7.16 9.10 -0.15
N THR A 125 -6.23 9.82 -0.78
CA THR A 125 -6.47 11.11 -1.46
C THR A 125 -6.31 11.06 -2.98
N THR A 126 -5.87 9.92 -3.54
CA THR A 126 -5.63 9.75 -4.97
C THR A 126 -6.39 8.54 -5.50
N ARG A 127 -7.23 8.74 -6.52
CA ARG A 127 -7.86 7.64 -7.24
C ARG A 127 -6.86 6.90 -8.12
N ASN A 128 -7.10 5.61 -8.39
CA ASN A 128 -6.26 4.82 -9.31
C ASN A 128 -6.14 5.46 -10.70
N GLU A 129 -7.22 6.08 -11.18
CA GLU A 129 -7.25 6.81 -12.46
C GLU A 129 -6.38 8.07 -12.41
N GLU A 130 -6.47 8.85 -11.31
CA GLU A 130 -5.65 10.04 -11.08
C GLU A 130 -4.16 9.70 -10.97
N PHE A 131 -3.82 8.59 -10.31
CA PHE A 131 -2.44 8.09 -10.22
C PHE A 131 -1.88 7.80 -11.61
N THR A 132 -2.63 7.07 -12.43
CA THR A 132 -2.17 6.70 -13.77
C THR A 132 -2.08 7.93 -14.68
N ASN A 133 -3.03 8.86 -14.57
CA ASN A 133 -2.96 10.15 -15.27
C ASN A 133 -1.73 10.97 -14.85
N GLY A 134 -1.38 10.97 -13.56
CA GLY A 134 -0.15 11.55 -13.04
C GLY A 134 1.10 10.92 -13.67
N LEU A 135 1.06 9.62 -13.93
CA LEU A 135 2.14 8.84 -14.52
C LEU A 135 2.37 9.16 -16.01
N ILE A 136 1.30 9.20 -16.82
CA ILE A 136 1.33 9.66 -18.23
C ILE A 136 1.97 11.04 -18.29
N ARG A 137 1.46 11.92 -17.44
CA ARG A 137 1.90 13.29 -17.31
C ARG A 137 3.36 13.37 -16.83
N SER A 138 3.89 12.40 -16.09
CA SER A 138 5.29 12.40 -15.64
C SER A 138 6.31 12.02 -16.72
N GLY A 139 5.85 11.74 -17.96
CA GLY A 139 6.72 11.40 -19.09
C GLY A 139 6.81 9.91 -19.39
N ILE A 140 5.99 9.07 -18.75
CA ILE A 140 5.94 7.62 -19.07
C ILE A 140 5.19 7.41 -20.40
N PRO A 141 5.67 6.52 -21.28
CA PRO A 141 5.01 6.24 -22.56
C PRO A 141 3.54 5.89 -22.38
N TYR A 142 2.70 6.47 -23.24
CA TYR A 142 1.26 6.29 -23.19
C TYR A 142 0.82 4.82 -23.18
N PRO A 143 1.39 3.90 -23.99
CA PRO A 143 0.98 2.48 -23.98
C PRO A 143 1.18 1.81 -22.61
N VAL A 144 2.29 2.13 -21.92
CA VAL A 144 2.61 1.57 -20.60
C VAL A 144 1.62 2.06 -19.55
N ALA A 145 1.36 3.36 -19.54
CA ALA A 145 0.42 3.94 -18.59
C ALA A 145 -1.03 3.52 -18.89
N PHE A 146 -1.40 3.38 -20.16
CA PHE A 146 -2.71 2.84 -20.57
C PHE A 146 -2.89 1.39 -20.09
N ALA A 147 -1.88 0.54 -20.27
CA ALA A 147 -1.90 -0.84 -19.78
C ALA A 147 -2.06 -0.90 -18.27
N LEU A 148 -1.32 -0.06 -17.52
CA LEU A 148 -1.43 0.04 -16.06
C LEU A 148 -2.82 0.51 -15.61
N SER A 149 -3.37 1.55 -16.26
CA SER A 149 -4.69 2.08 -15.96
C SER A 149 -5.78 1.01 -16.14
N THR A 150 -5.69 0.30 -17.26
CA THR A 150 -6.60 -0.79 -17.60
C THR A 150 -6.47 -1.94 -16.62
N ALA A 151 -5.25 -2.33 -16.25
CA ALA A 151 -5.01 -3.36 -15.25
C ALA A 151 -5.66 -3.00 -13.90
N LEU A 152 -5.42 -1.79 -13.38
CA LEU A 152 -6.00 -1.33 -12.11
C LEU A 152 -7.53 -1.27 -12.15
N ARG A 153 -8.12 -0.92 -13.30
CA ARG A 153 -9.58 -0.92 -13.52
C ARG A 153 -10.16 -2.33 -13.55
N LEU A 154 -9.42 -3.31 -14.08
CA LEU A 154 -9.88 -4.70 -14.23
C LEU A 154 -9.76 -5.50 -12.92
N VAL A 155 -8.94 -5.08 -11.96
CA VAL A 155 -8.77 -5.78 -10.66
C VAL A 155 -10.11 -6.05 -9.95
N PRO A 156 -11.01 -5.06 -9.75
CA PRO A 156 -12.32 -5.31 -9.13
C PRO A 156 -13.21 -6.25 -9.95
N THR A 157 -13.17 -6.14 -11.27
CA THR A 157 -13.95 -7.00 -12.18
C THR A 157 -13.51 -8.45 -12.05
N PHE A 158 -12.20 -8.71 -12.04
CA PHE A 158 -11.65 -10.05 -11.86
C PHE A 158 -11.84 -10.57 -10.43
N ALA A 159 -11.76 -9.71 -9.41
CA ALA A 159 -12.07 -10.11 -8.04
C ALA A 159 -13.54 -10.52 -7.89
N GLY A 160 -14.48 -9.79 -8.53
CA GLY A 160 -15.89 -10.15 -8.57
C GLY A 160 -16.15 -11.46 -9.31
N ALA A 161 -15.57 -11.63 -10.50
CA ALA A 161 -15.67 -12.87 -11.26
C ALA A 161 -15.09 -14.07 -10.49
N GLY A 162 -13.95 -13.87 -9.82
CA GLY A 162 -13.34 -14.86 -8.93
C GLY A 162 -14.28 -15.25 -7.79
N ALA A 163 -14.91 -14.29 -7.12
CA ALA A 163 -15.88 -14.57 -6.06
C ALA A 163 -17.09 -15.37 -6.59
N THR A 164 -17.60 -15.06 -7.78
CA THR A 164 -18.68 -15.84 -8.40
C THR A 164 -18.24 -17.27 -8.74
N ILE A 165 -17.01 -17.45 -9.26
CA ILE A 165 -16.46 -18.77 -9.56
C ILE A 165 -16.31 -19.59 -8.28
N VAL A 166 -15.78 -18.98 -7.21
CA VAL A 166 -15.65 -19.62 -5.89
C VAL A 166 -17.02 -20.13 -5.43
N GLN A 167 -18.05 -19.27 -5.45
CA GLN A 167 -19.40 -19.65 -5.04
C GLN A 167 -19.99 -20.77 -5.92
N ALA A 168 -19.78 -20.71 -7.23
CA ALA A 168 -20.24 -21.76 -8.15
C ALA A 168 -19.56 -23.12 -7.88
N GLN A 169 -18.27 -23.12 -7.52
CA GLN A 169 -17.57 -24.35 -7.15
C GLN A 169 -18.06 -24.91 -5.81
N ILE A 170 -18.32 -24.04 -4.82
CA ILE A 170 -18.93 -24.46 -3.55
C ILE A 170 -20.31 -25.11 -3.80
N SER A 171 -21.15 -24.52 -4.65
CA SER A 171 -22.45 -25.12 -5.02
C SER A 171 -22.33 -26.46 -5.75
N ARG A 172 -21.20 -26.71 -6.42
CA ARG A 172 -20.88 -28.00 -7.07
C ARG A 172 -20.29 -29.03 -6.10
N GLY A 173 -20.22 -28.73 -4.81
CA GLY A 173 -19.73 -29.62 -3.76
C GLY A 173 -18.23 -29.52 -3.50
N LEU A 174 -17.54 -28.49 -4.02
CA LEU A 174 -16.15 -28.24 -3.65
C LEU A 174 -16.09 -27.65 -2.24
N ASP A 175 -15.84 -28.50 -1.25
CA ASP A 175 -15.58 -28.06 0.12
C ASP A 175 -14.21 -27.37 0.21
N LEU A 176 -14.18 -26.08 0.54
CA LEU A 176 -12.97 -25.26 0.66
C LEU A 176 -12.40 -25.21 2.08
N GLU A 177 -13.18 -25.60 3.08
CA GLU A 177 -12.83 -25.38 4.48
C GLU A 177 -12.11 -26.61 5.07
N SER A 178 -12.45 -27.81 4.63
CA SER A 178 -11.87 -29.06 5.15
C SER A 178 -10.52 -29.45 4.53
N GLY A 179 -9.70 -30.19 5.29
CA GLY A 179 -8.49 -30.87 4.80
C GLY A 179 -7.15 -30.27 5.23
N SER A 180 -6.06 -30.96 4.88
CA SER A 180 -4.68 -30.53 5.14
C SER A 180 -4.27 -29.35 4.25
N ILE A 181 -3.20 -28.63 4.61
CA ILE A 181 -2.66 -27.50 3.85
C ILE A 181 -2.38 -27.91 2.38
N PHE A 182 -1.90 -29.14 2.17
CA PHE A 182 -1.62 -29.67 0.84
C PHE A 182 -2.90 -29.95 0.04
N SER A 183 -3.96 -30.46 0.66
CA SER A 183 -5.23 -30.68 -0.04
C SER A 183 -5.93 -29.36 -0.38
N ARG A 184 -5.78 -28.32 0.44
CA ARG A 184 -6.24 -26.95 0.12
C ARG A 184 -5.58 -26.36 -1.12
N PHE A 185 -4.28 -26.58 -1.31
CA PHE A 185 -3.59 -26.14 -2.53
C PHE A 185 -4.16 -26.81 -3.79
N ARG A 186 -4.45 -28.12 -3.73
CA ARG A 186 -5.07 -28.84 -4.86
C ARG A 186 -6.49 -28.34 -5.17
N LYS A 187 -7.21 -27.84 -4.17
CA LYS A 187 -8.55 -27.23 -4.32
C LYS A 187 -8.52 -25.83 -4.96
N PHE A 188 -7.35 -25.19 -5.08
CA PHE A 188 -7.20 -23.90 -5.78
C PHE A 188 -7.28 -24.04 -7.30
N THR A 189 -6.72 -25.11 -7.86
CA THR A 189 -6.69 -25.41 -9.30
C THR A 189 -8.06 -25.29 -10.01
N PRO A 190 -9.16 -25.90 -9.51
CA PRO A 190 -10.48 -25.81 -10.16
C PRO A 190 -11.10 -24.40 -10.15
N GLN A 191 -10.55 -23.46 -9.38
CA GLN A 191 -10.98 -22.06 -9.37
C GLN A 191 -10.08 -21.19 -10.25
N ALA A 192 -8.76 -21.46 -10.22
CA ALA A 192 -7.77 -20.72 -11.00
C ALA A 192 -7.97 -20.90 -12.51
N ILE A 193 -8.24 -22.13 -12.98
CA ILE A 193 -8.40 -22.41 -14.41
C ILE A 193 -9.58 -21.64 -15.01
N PRO A 194 -10.82 -21.71 -14.46
CA PRO A 194 -11.93 -20.92 -14.98
C PRO A 194 -11.69 -19.40 -14.94
N LEU A 195 -11.04 -18.90 -13.89
CA LEU A 195 -10.73 -17.47 -13.79
C LEU A 195 -9.73 -17.03 -14.87
N PHE A 196 -8.74 -17.88 -15.17
CA PHE A 196 -7.77 -17.61 -16.23
C PHE A 196 -8.41 -17.61 -17.63
N ILE A 197 -9.29 -18.58 -17.91
CA ILE A 197 -10.06 -18.61 -19.16
C ILE A 197 -10.96 -17.37 -19.28
N TYR A 198 -11.60 -16.98 -18.19
CA TYR A 198 -12.40 -15.75 -18.12
C TYR A 198 -11.55 -14.52 -18.45
N ALA A 199 -10.36 -14.40 -17.86
CA ALA A 199 -9.45 -13.28 -18.10
C ALA A 199 -9.02 -13.19 -19.56
N ILE A 200 -8.61 -14.30 -20.19
CA ILE A 200 -8.23 -14.33 -21.61
C ILE A 200 -9.40 -13.87 -22.49
N ARG A 201 -10.59 -14.44 -22.29
CA ARG A 201 -11.77 -14.08 -23.07
C ARG A 201 -12.14 -12.61 -22.89
N HIS A 202 -12.07 -12.11 -21.67
CA HIS A 202 -12.38 -10.72 -21.35
C HIS A 202 -11.38 -9.76 -22.02
N THR A 203 -10.09 -10.06 -21.96
CA THR A 203 -9.05 -9.26 -22.63
C THR A 203 -9.22 -9.28 -24.16
N HIS A 204 -9.57 -10.41 -24.76
CA HIS A 204 -9.83 -10.49 -26.20
C HIS A 204 -11.06 -9.66 -26.61
N LEU A 205 -12.13 -9.67 -25.82
CA LEU A 205 -13.30 -8.82 -26.04
C LEU A 205 -12.93 -7.34 -25.90
N LEU A 206 -12.12 -6.99 -24.91
CA LEU A 206 -11.64 -5.62 -24.72
C LEU A 206 -10.77 -5.16 -25.89
N ALA A 207 -9.89 -6.01 -26.40
CA ALA A 207 -9.05 -5.71 -27.55
C ALA A 207 -9.88 -5.42 -28.81
N MET A 208 -10.85 -6.29 -29.15
CA MET A 208 -11.76 -6.06 -30.28
C MET A 208 -12.60 -4.78 -30.09
N ALA A 209 -13.02 -4.49 -28.87
CA ALA A 209 -13.75 -3.26 -28.55
C ALA A 209 -12.89 -1.99 -28.71
N LEU A 210 -11.59 -2.08 -28.43
CA LEU A 210 -10.64 -0.98 -28.64
C LEU A 210 -10.35 -0.78 -30.14
N GLU A 211 -10.11 -1.86 -30.88
CA GLU A 211 -9.89 -1.82 -32.33
C GLU A 211 -11.10 -1.23 -33.07
N SER A 212 -12.33 -1.65 -32.71
CA SER A 212 -13.55 -1.09 -33.32
C SER A 212 -13.76 0.40 -33.03
N LYS A 213 -13.17 0.93 -31.97
CA LYS A 213 -13.14 2.36 -31.64
C LYS A 213 -11.99 3.11 -32.31
N GLY A 214 -11.19 2.45 -33.15
CA GLY A 214 -10.04 3.05 -33.84
C GLY A 214 -8.82 3.25 -32.95
N PHE A 215 -8.73 2.52 -31.82
CA PHE A 215 -7.54 2.56 -30.98
C PHE A 215 -6.43 1.74 -31.64
N SER A 216 -5.38 2.41 -32.12
CA SER A 216 -4.15 1.80 -32.59
C SER A 216 -3.06 2.02 -31.53
N PRO A 217 -2.39 0.96 -31.05
CA PRO A 217 -1.38 1.05 -29.99
C PRO A 217 -0.10 1.79 -30.41
#